data_AF-A0A7S4NLZ3-F1
#
_entry.id   AF-A0A7S4NLZ3-F1
#
_cell.length_a   1.000
_cell.length_b   1.000
_cell.length_c   1.000
_cell.angle_alpha   90.00
_cell.angle_beta   90.00
_cell.angle_gamma   90.00
#
_symmetry.space_group_name_H-M   'P 1'
#
loop_
_entity.id
_entity.type
_entity.pdbx_description
1 polymer ?
#
loop_
_entity_poly.entity_id
_entity_poly.type
_entity_poly.pdbx_seq_one_letter_code
_entity_poly.pdbx_strand_id
1 'polypeptide(L)'
;ALPLSMAAVAESYRSNKSVATYGIADQDRLDGTQVDAEQQKNYESILELLLAAGYFRARIKGLRPFDKVIGGLVWSIMNSAVDVDVDLFFEDGAKLGQEIKLGEDIIKTLRKMKCPHPLQSNQIRGLDCVNIFPVMQWLVKRVLETREEMGDVLRTFSVYQFHRTDQLPSDKEREERIASATAFVGDVATRYQPQRKFRTKVETDDLDEQIQVALLEYGDRSVHIDLKVAGQAAKKKKDLKKGASFSASQQAVGAM
;
A
#
# COMPACT_ATOMS: atom_id res chain seq x y z
N ALA A 1 -16.79 16.44 -0.09
CA ALA A 1 -15.64 15.59 -0.42
C ALA A 1 -16.12 14.15 -0.53
N LEU A 2 -16.50 13.72 -1.74
CA LEU A 2 -16.88 12.33 -2.02
C LEU A 2 -15.59 11.49 -2.04
N PRO A 3 -15.58 10.29 -1.44
CA PRO A 3 -14.36 9.52 -1.29
C PRO A 3 -13.90 8.99 -2.65
N LEU A 4 -12.58 9.06 -2.86
CA LEU A 4 -11.83 8.72 -4.07
C LEU A 4 -12.11 7.30 -4.63
N SER A 5 -12.81 6.41 -3.90
CA SER A 5 -13.09 5.03 -4.34
C SER A 5 -14.16 4.93 -5.46
N MET A 6 -15.12 5.85 -5.54
CA MET A 6 -16.13 5.83 -6.63
C MET A 6 -15.53 6.20 -7.99
N ALA A 7 -14.47 7.02 -8.01
CA ALA A 7 -13.76 7.38 -9.23
C ALA A 7 -12.95 6.19 -9.76
N ALA A 8 -12.28 5.44 -8.88
CA ALA A 8 -11.55 4.22 -9.25
C ALA A 8 -12.49 3.12 -9.79
N VAL A 9 -13.67 2.96 -9.20
CA VAL A 9 -14.72 2.06 -9.73
C VAL A 9 -15.21 2.53 -11.11
N ALA A 10 -15.43 3.83 -11.30
CA ALA A 10 -15.83 4.38 -12.58
C ALA A 10 -14.73 4.27 -13.66
N GLU A 11 -13.46 4.35 -13.29
CA GLU A 11 -12.32 4.18 -14.20
C GLU A 11 -12.09 2.72 -14.58
N SER A 12 -12.24 1.78 -13.64
CA SER A 12 -12.27 0.34 -13.95
C SER A 12 -13.45 -0.01 -14.87
N TYR A 13 -14.63 0.58 -14.63
CA TYR A 13 -15.82 0.43 -15.47
C TYR A 13 -15.64 1.05 -16.88
N ARG A 14 -14.91 2.17 -16.99
CA ARG A 14 -14.64 2.85 -18.27
C ARG A 14 -13.55 2.14 -19.08
N SER A 15 -12.54 1.54 -18.42
CA SER A 15 -11.47 0.79 -19.09
C SER A 15 -11.96 -0.53 -19.71
N ASN A 16 -12.92 -1.22 -19.08
CA ASN A 16 -13.51 -2.45 -19.62
C ASN A 16 -14.53 -2.24 -20.76
N LYS A 17 -15.07 -1.02 -20.93
CA LYS A 17 -16.07 -0.72 -21.96
C LYS A 17 -15.51 -0.74 -23.39
N SER A 18 -14.19 -0.67 -23.57
CA SER A 18 -13.57 -0.68 -24.91
C SER A 18 -13.44 -2.08 -25.53
N VAL A 19 -13.81 -3.15 -24.82
CA VAL A 19 -13.61 -4.54 -25.27
C VAL A 19 -14.91 -5.23 -25.70
N ALA A 20 -16.08 -4.60 -25.49
CA ALA A 20 -17.38 -5.23 -25.75
C ALA A 20 -18.21 -4.43 -26.78
N THR A 21 -17.76 -4.37 -28.03
CA THR A 21 -18.64 -4.09 -29.16
C THR A 21 -18.90 -5.39 -29.90
N TYR A 22 -20.01 -6.06 -29.58
CA TYR A 22 -20.60 -7.06 -30.46
C TYR A 22 -21.95 -6.55 -30.93
N GLY A 23 -22.06 -6.37 -32.25
CA GLY A 23 -23.32 -6.06 -32.91
C GLY A 23 -24.28 -7.25 -32.81
N ILE A 24 -25.53 -6.94 -32.52
CA ILE A 24 -26.69 -7.76 -32.87
C ILE A 24 -27.72 -6.77 -33.40
N ALA A 25 -27.86 -6.78 -34.73
CA ALA A 25 -29.05 -6.30 -35.41
C ALA A 25 -30.08 -7.44 -35.41
N ASP A 26 -31.27 -7.20 -34.87
CA ASP A 26 -32.50 -7.20 -35.66
C ASP A 26 -33.75 -6.92 -34.79
N GLN A 27 -34.62 -6.15 -35.43
CA GLN A 27 -35.98 -5.69 -35.14
C GLN A 27 -36.93 -6.77 -34.53
N ASP A 28 -37.77 -6.42 -33.56
CA ASP A 28 -39.17 -6.06 -33.86
C ASP A 28 -39.97 -5.55 -32.64
N ARG A 29 -40.90 -4.63 -32.95
CA ARG A 29 -41.82 -3.91 -32.06
C ARG A 29 -42.86 -4.82 -31.40
N LEU A 30 -43.15 -4.58 -30.11
CA LEU A 30 -44.52 -4.55 -29.54
C LEU A 30 -44.53 -3.70 -28.26
N ASP A 31 -45.24 -2.55 -28.32
CA ASP A 31 -45.51 -1.65 -27.20
C ASP A 31 -46.33 -2.35 -26.10
N GLY A 32 -45.82 -2.29 -24.86
CA GLY A 32 -46.30 -2.99 -23.66
C GLY A 32 -45.17 -3.45 -22.72
N THR A 33 -43.92 -3.32 -23.16
CA THR A 33 -42.70 -4.04 -22.71
C THR A 33 -41.66 -3.16 -21.99
N GLN A 34 -42.01 -1.99 -21.44
CA GLN A 34 -41.01 -1.16 -20.75
C GLN A 34 -40.44 -1.83 -19.49
N VAL A 35 -41.27 -2.56 -18.73
CA VAL A 35 -40.84 -3.23 -17.49
C VAL A 35 -39.87 -4.39 -17.80
N ASP A 36 -40.14 -5.14 -18.86
CA ASP A 36 -39.34 -6.30 -19.26
C ASP A 36 -37.99 -5.87 -19.86
N ALA A 37 -37.97 -4.78 -20.64
CA ALA A 37 -36.74 -4.24 -21.20
C ALA A 37 -35.80 -3.65 -20.12
N GLU A 38 -36.35 -2.96 -19.12
CA GLU A 38 -35.57 -2.44 -18.00
C GLU A 38 -35.03 -3.56 -17.10
N GLN A 39 -35.86 -4.59 -16.84
CA GLN A 39 -35.44 -5.78 -16.11
C GLN A 39 -34.30 -6.52 -16.81
N GLN A 40 -34.40 -6.72 -18.12
CA GLN A 40 -33.37 -7.39 -18.90
C GLN A 40 -32.05 -6.59 -18.94
N LYS A 41 -32.12 -5.27 -19.10
CA LYS A 41 -30.95 -4.40 -19.05
C LYS A 41 -30.26 -4.43 -17.68
N ASN A 42 -31.05 -4.40 -16.61
CA ASN A 42 -30.52 -4.49 -15.25
C ASN A 42 -29.90 -5.88 -15.01
N TYR A 43 -30.54 -6.94 -15.49
CA TYR A 43 -29.99 -8.30 -15.41
C TYR A 43 -28.62 -8.42 -16.11
N GLU A 44 -28.49 -7.91 -17.34
CA GLU A 44 -27.22 -7.88 -18.06
C GLU A 44 -26.16 -7.08 -17.28
N SER A 45 -26.55 -5.93 -16.73
CA SER A 45 -25.68 -5.11 -15.88
C SER A 45 -25.23 -5.84 -14.61
N ILE A 46 -26.09 -6.66 -13.98
CA ILE A 46 -25.73 -7.53 -12.85
C ILE A 46 -24.69 -8.56 -13.27
N LEU A 47 -24.89 -9.20 -14.42
CA LEU A 47 -23.94 -10.21 -14.93
C LEU A 47 -22.58 -9.59 -15.22
N GLU A 48 -22.54 -8.41 -15.82
CA GLU A 48 -21.29 -7.67 -16.07
C GLU A 48 -20.56 -7.31 -14.76
N LEU A 49 -21.28 -6.80 -13.76
CA LEU A 49 -20.72 -6.50 -12.44
C LEU A 49 -20.14 -7.76 -11.78
N LEU A 50 -20.87 -8.87 -11.85
CA LEU A 50 -20.42 -10.16 -11.32
C LEU A 50 -19.17 -10.68 -12.04
N LEU A 51 -19.12 -10.56 -13.36
CA LEU A 51 -17.94 -10.95 -14.15
C LEU A 51 -16.73 -10.09 -13.82
N ALA A 52 -16.92 -8.77 -13.67
CA ALA A 52 -15.87 -7.84 -13.25
C ALA A 52 -15.37 -8.16 -11.82
N ALA A 53 -16.28 -8.60 -10.93
CA ALA A 53 -15.91 -9.06 -9.60
C ALA A 53 -15.20 -10.44 -9.59
N GLY A 54 -15.28 -11.22 -10.67
CA GLY A 54 -14.63 -12.52 -10.81
C GLY A 54 -15.54 -13.74 -10.59
N TYR A 55 -16.86 -13.57 -10.68
CA TYR A 55 -17.82 -14.68 -10.70
C TYR A 55 -18.10 -15.17 -12.13
N PHE A 56 -17.31 -16.15 -12.59
CA PHE A 56 -17.38 -16.62 -13.99
C PHE A 56 -18.57 -17.53 -14.31
N ARG A 57 -19.24 -18.10 -13.30
CA ARG A 57 -20.43 -18.95 -13.50
C ARG A 57 -21.60 -18.18 -14.15
N ALA A 58 -21.62 -16.85 -14.04
CA ALA A 58 -22.56 -15.99 -14.75
C ALA A 58 -22.55 -16.17 -16.29
N ARG A 59 -21.39 -16.56 -16.87
CA ARG A 59 -21.20 -16.72 -18.31
C ARG A 59 -21.69 -18.06 -18.87
N ILE A 60 -22.00 -19.03 -18.00
CA ILE A 60 -22.40 -20.38 -18.45
C ILE A 60 -23.72 -20.28 -19.24
N LYS A 61 -23.70 -20.75 -20.50
CA LYS A 61 -24.88 -20.83 -21.36
C LYS A 61 -25.65 -22.10 -20.97
N GLY A 62 -26.95 -21.97 -20.70
CA GLY A 62 -27.82 -23.09 -20.29
C GLY A 62 -28.22 -23.11 -18.80
N LEU A 63 -27.65 -22.24 -17.97
CA LEU A 63 -28.07 -22.07 -16.57
C LEU A 63 -29.26 -21.11 -16.47
N ARG A 64 -30.23 -21.40 -15.58
CA ARG A 64 -31.40 -20.53 -15.36
C ARG A 64 -30.95 -19.14 -14.90
N PRO A 65 -31.62 -18.05 -15.31
CA PRO A 65 -31.29 -16.70 -14.86
C PRO A 65 -31.30 -16.54 -13.34
N PHE A 66 -32.24 -17.22 -12.66
CA PHE A 66 -32.31 -17.29 -11.19
C PHE A 66 -31.03 -17.85 -10.57
N ASP A 67 -30.57 -19.00 -11.06
CA ASP A 67 -29.40 -19.71 -10.55
C ASP A 67 -28.11 -18.88 -10.74
N LYS A 68 -28.03 -18.10 -11.83
CA LYS A 68 -26.93 -17.14 -12.05
C LYS A 68 -26.90 -16.02 -11.01
N VAL A 69 -28.06 -15.42 -10.73
CA VAL A 69 -28.19 -14.28 -9.81
C VAL A 69 -28.04 -14.73 -8.36
N ILE A 70 -28.71 -15.81 -7.96
CA ILE A 70 -28.58 -16.42 -6.63
C ILE A 70 -27.15 -16.86 -6.37
N GLY A 71 -26.54 -17.60 -7.30
CA GLY A 71 -25.15 -18.01 -7.16
C GLY A 71 -24.22 -16.81 -7.04
N GLY A 72 -24.50 -15.72 -7.77
CA GLY A 72 -23.79 -14.45 -7.64
C GLY A 72 -23.97 -13.76 -6.29
N LEU A 73 -25.20 -13.74 -5.75
CA LEU A 73 -25.51 -13.21 -4.41
C LEU A 73 -24.77 -13.99 -3.33
N VAL A 74 -24.88 -15.31 -3.35
CA VAL A 74 -24.21 -16.22 -2.40
C VAL A 74 -22.69 -16.05 -2.48
N TRP A 75 -22.13 -16.05 -3.68
CA TRP A 75 -20.70 -15.85 -3.88
C TRP A 75 -20.24 -14.49 -3.35
N SER A 76 -21.03 -13.44 -3.55
CA SER A 76 -20.69 -12.09 -3.06
C SER A 76 -20.77 -12.00 -1.53
N ILE A 77 -21.71 -12.70 -0.90
CA ILE A 77 -21.78 -12.78 0.57
C ILE A 77 -20.56 -13.53 1.11
N MET A 78 -20.23 -14.70 0.54
CA MET A 78 -19.09 -15.50 0.97
C MET A 78 -17.75 -14.74 0.85
N ASN A 79 -17.58 -13.92 -0.19
CA ASN A 79 -16.36 -13.13 -0.40
C ASN A 79 -16.35 -11.77 0.32
N SER A 80 -17.41 -11.41 1.05
CA SER A 80 -17.48 -10.13 1.76
C SER A 80 -16.78 -10.13 3.14
N ALA A 81 -16.08 -11.23 3.48
CA ALA A 81 -15.35 -11.49 4.74
C ALA A 81 -16.13 -11.25 6.04
N VAL A 82 -17.45 -11.12 5.98
CA VAL A 82 -18.29 -11.14 7.17
C VAL A 82 -18.56 -12.60 7.49
N ASP A 83 -18.28 -12.96 8.75
CA ASP A 83 -18.59 -14.28 9.26
C ASP A 83 -20.11 -14.43 9.33
N VAL A 84 -20.63 -15.37 8.55
CA VAL A 84 -22.06 -15.57 8.37
C VAL A 84 -22.32 -17.05 8.63
N ASP A 85 -22.86 -17.36 9.82
CA ASP A 85 -23.28 -18.69 10.25
C ASP A 85 -24.53 -19.22 9.51
N VAL A 86 -24.56 -19.09 8.18
CA VAL A 86 -25.67 -19.56 7.36
C VAL A 86 -25.08 -20.38 6.23
N ASP A 87 -25.41 -21.67 6.22
CA ASP A 87 -25.05 -22.58 5.13
C ASP A 87 -25.79 -22.16 3.87
N LEU A 88 -25.15 -21.30 3.08
CA LEU A 88 -25.57 -20.97 1.72
C LEU A 88 -25.19 -22.13 0.79
N PHE A 89 -25.74 -23.32 1.06
CA PHE A 89 -25.56 -24.49 0.21
C PHE A 89 -26.41 -24.30 -1.05
N PHE A 90 -25.75 -23.96 -2.16
CA PHE A 90 -26.39 -23.84 -3.47
C PHE A 90 -26.17 -25.13 -4.27
N GLU A 91 -27.26 -25.82 -4.61
CA GLU A 91 -27.29 -26.91 -5.58
C GLU A 91 -28.05 -26.46 -6.83
N ASP A 92 -27.47 -26.70 -8.00
CA ASP A 92 -28.08 -26.37 -9.29
C ASP A 92 -29.31 -27.27 -9.52
N GLY A 93 -30.48 -26.66 -9.73
CA GLY A 93 -31.75 -27.39 -9.87
C GLY A 93 -32.42 -27.82 -8.54
N ALA A 94 -32.14 -27.12 -7.44
CA ALA A 94 -32.81 -27.34 -6.15
C ALA A 94 -34.34 -27.28 -6.26
N LYS A 95 -35.05 -28.08 -5.44
CA LYS A 95 -36.52 -28.10 -5.42
C LYS A 95 -37.06 -26.74 -4.96
N LEU A 96 -38.26 -26.35 -5.42
CA LEU A 96 -38.91 -25.07 -5.10
C LEU A 96 -38.88 -24.70 -3.59
N GLY A 97 -39.00 -25.67 -2.70
CA GLY A 97 -38.93 -25.45 -1.25
C GLY A 97 -37.53 -25.11 -0.72
N GLN A 98 -36.46 -25.55 -1.38
CA GLN A 98 -35.08 -25.19 -1.06
C GLN A 98 -34.74 -23.79 -1.59
N GLU A 99 -35.22 -23.42 -2.78
CA GLU A 99 -35.05 -22.07 -3.34
C GLU A 99 -35.64 -20.99 -2.41
N ILE A 100 -36.82 -21.25 -1.83
CA ILE A 100 -37.47 -20.32 -0.88
C ILE A 100 -36.66 -20.20 0.41
N LYS A 101 -36.21 -21.32 0.98
CA LYS A 101 -35.36 -21.33 2.18
C LYS A 101 -34.05 -20.57 1.94
N LEU A 102 -33.39 -20.84 0.81
CA LEU A 102 -32.16 -20.16 0.44
C LEU A 102 -32.38 -18.64 0.28
N GLY A 103 -33.49 -18.22 -0.33
CA GLY A 103 -33.86 -16.82 -0.43
C GLY A 103 -34.07 -16.15 0.93
N GLU A 104 -34.74 -16.81 1.87
CA GLU A 104 -34.91 -16.32 3.25
C GLU A 104 -33.59 -16.24 4.00
N ASP A 105 -32.73 -17.23 3.82
CA ASP A 105 -31.41 -17.31 4.44
C ASP A 105 -30.51 -16.18 3.92
N ILE A 106 -30.47 -15.93 2.62
CA ILE A 106 -29.81 -14.75 2.02
C ILE A 106 -30.33 -13.44 2.65
N ILE A 107 -31.62 -13.32 2.93
CA ILE A 107 -32.15 -12.09 3.54
C ILE A 107 -31.73 -11.96 5.00
N LYS A 108 -31.65 -13.08 5.74
CA LYS A 108 -31.10 -13.08 7.11
C LYS A 108 -29.65 -12.64 7.11
N THR A 109 -28.83 -13.11 6.16
CA THR A 109 -27.42 -12.71 6.04
C THR A 109 -27.28 -11.24 5.65
N LEU A 110 -28.07 -10.77 4.68
CA LEU A 110 -28.10 -9.36 4.29
C LEU A 110 -28.51 -8.43 5.44
N ARG A 111 -29.44 -8.87 6.31
CA ARG A 111 -29.81 -8.15 7.53
C ARG A 111 -28.66 -8.09 8.54
N LYS A 112 -27.94 -9.20 8.76
CA LYS A 112 -26.72 -9.21 9.61
C LYS A 112 -25.65 -8.26 9.08
N MET A 113 -25.50 -8.21 7.76
CA MET A 113 -24.58 -7.34 7.02
C MET A 113 -24.98 -5.84 7.03
N LYS A 114 -26.16 -5.50 7.56
CA LYS A 114 -26.74 -4.13 7.60
C LYS A 114 -26.87 -3.50 6.20
N CYS A 115 -27.37 -4.26 5.24
CA CYS A 115 -27.62 -3.74 3.90
C CYS A 115 -28.70 -2.63 3.94
N PRO A 116 -28.49 -1.48 3.26
CA PRO A 116 -29.44 -0.36 3.26
C PRO A 116 -30.65 -0.60 2.35
N HIS A 117 -30.58 -1.57 1.43
CA HIS A 117 -31.63 -1.86 0.46
C HIS A 117 -32.51 -3.03 0.93
N PRO A 118 -33.83 -2.84 1.05
CA PRO A 118 -34.74 -3.90 1.47
C PRO A 118 -34.94 -4.91 0.33
N LEU A 119 -34.75 -6.19 0.63
CA LEU A 119 -34.97 -7.29 -0.31
C LEU A 119 -35.86 -8.36 0.34
N GLN A 120 -36.88 -8.81 -0.37
CA GLN A 120 -37.80 -9.87 0.03
C GLN A 120 -37.56 -11.16 -0.74
N SER A 121 -37.88 -12.32 -0.15
CA SER A 121 -37.62 -13.64 -0.76
C SER A 121 -38.44 -13.82 -2.04
N ASN A 122 -39.63 -13.22 -2.07
CA ASN A 122 -40.51 -13.20 -3.24
C ASN A 122 -39.89 -12.46 -4.43
N GLN A 123 -39.13 -11.39 -4.19
CA GLN A 123 -38.47 -10.62 -5.24
C GLN A 123 -37.31 -11.41 -5.86
N ILE A 124 -36.60 -12.16 -5.02
CA ILE A 124 -35.53 -13.05 -5.46
C ILE A 124 -36.09 -14.18 -6.34
N ARG A 125 -37.19 -14.81 -5.90
CA ARG A 125 -37.89 -15.85 -6.69
C ARG A 125 -38.48 -15.30 -7.99
N GLY A 126 -39.06 -14.11 -7.94
CA GLY A 126 -39.66 -13.42 -9.09
C GLY A 126 -38.64 -12.85 -10.07
N LEU A 127 -37.34 -12.99 -9.80
CA LEU A 127 -36.24 -12.43 -10.60
C LEU A 127 -36.42 -10.92 -10.83
N ASP A 128 -36.76 -10.18 -9.76
CA ASP A 128 -36.94 -8.74 -9.84
C ASP A 128 -35.57 -8.02 -9.86
N CYS A 129 -34.97 -7.99 -11.05
CA CYS A 129 -33.63 -7.43 -11.27
C CYS A 129 -33.52 -5.95 -10.93
N VAL A 130 -34.63 -5.19 -10.89
CA VAL A 130 -34.63 -3.77 -10.53
C VAL A 130 -34.23 -3.58 -9.06
N ASN A 131 -34.81 -4.40 -8.18
CA ASN A 131 -34.55 -4.34 -6.74
C ASN A 131 -33.30 -5.14 -6.34
N ILE A 132 -32.94 -6.18 -7.09
CA ILE A 132 -31.73 -6.97 -6.84
C ILE A 132 -30.46 -6.20 -7.25
N PHE A 133 -30.50 -5.41 -8.32
CA PHE A 133 -29.36 -4.65 -8.81
C PHE A 133 -28.64 -3.78 -7.74
N PRO A 134 -29.32 -2.91 -6.97
CA PRO A 134 -28.65 -2.10 -5.94
C PRO A 134 -28.03 -2.93 -4.82
N VAL A 135 -28.66 -4.07 -4.46
CA VAL A 135 -28.09 -5.02 -3.50
C VAL A 135 -26.80 -5.65 -4.05
N MET A 136 -26.81 -6.05 -5.32
CA MET A 136 -25.64 -6.60 -6.00
C MET A 136 -24.51 -5.58 -6.10
N GLN A 137 -24.79 -4.33 -6.46
CA GLN A 137 -23.80 -3.25 -6.49
C GLN A 137 -23.15 -3.04 -5.12
N TRP A 138 -23.98 -3.01 -4.07
CA TRP A 138 -23.50 -2.85 -2.71
C TRP A 138 -22.61 -4.02 -2.26
N LEU A 139 -23.03 -5.26 -2.54
CA LEU A 139 -22.26 -6.45 -2.23
C LEU A 139 -20.93 -6.50 -2.99
N VAL A 140 -20.96 -6.28 -4.31
CA VAL A 140 -19.75 -6.29 -5.15
C VAL A 140 -18.76 -5.23 -4.69
N LYS A 141 -19.24 -4.03 -4.34
CA LYS A 141 -18.39 -2.98 -3.77
C LYS A 141 -17.66 -3.47 -2.52
N ARG A 142 -18.40 -4.09 -1.60
CA ARG A 142 -17.83 -4.62 -0.34
C ARG A 142 -16.85 -5.76 -0.57
N VAL A 143 -17.11 -6.64 -1.54
CA VAL A 143 -16.19 -7.72 -1.95
C VAL A 143 -14.88 -7.14 -2.49
N LEU A 144 -14.94 -6.07 -3.28
CA LEU A 144 -13.75 -5.42 -3.81
C LEU A 144 -12.93 -4.73 -2.70
N GLU A 145 -13.58 -4.01 -1.78
CA GLU A 145 -12.93 -3.40 -0.60
C GLU A 145 -12.23 -4.48 0.25
N THR A 146 -12.93 -5.57 0.54
CA THR A 146 -12.37 -6.71 1.29
C THR A 146 -11.17 -7.34 0.59
N ARG A 147 -11.22 -7.44 -0.74
CA ARG A 147 -10.12 -7.99 -1.55
C ARG A 147 -8.92 -7.06 -1.61
N GLU A 148 -9.14 -5.76 -1.60
CA GLU A 148 -8.06 -4.77 -1.50
C GLU A 148 -7.37 -4.87 -0.14
N GLU A 149 -8.16 -4.94 0.95
CA GLU A 149 -7.64 -5.06 2.31
C GLU A 149 -6.89 -6.39 2.56
N MET A 150 -7.44 -7.51 2.08
CA MET A 150 -6.88 -8.84 2.32
C MET A 150 -5.87 -9.28 1.25
N GLY A 151 -5.83 -8.60 0.10
CA GLY A 151 -5.02 -9.00 -1.05
C GLY A 151 -3.52 -9.02 -0.75
N ASP A 152 -3.03 -8.04 -0.01
CA ASP A 152 -1.62 -7.96 0.39
C ASP A 152 -1.26 -8.99 1.47
N VAL A 153 -2.19 -9.27 2.38
CA VAL A 153 -2.02 -10.32 3.38
C VAL A 153 -1.95 -11.68 2.71
N LEU A 154 -2.86 -11.97 1.78
CA LEU A 154 -2.88 -13.24 1.04
C LEU A 154 -1.63 -13.40 0.17
N ARG A 155 -1.17 -12.32 -0.49
CA ARG A 155 0.07 -12.33 -1.26
C ARG A 155 1.27 -12.62 -0.36
N THR A 156 1.40 -11.90 0.75
CA THR A 156 2.49 -12.11 1.72
C THR A 156 2.48 -13.52 2.28
N PHE A 157 1.29 -14.04 2.61
CA PHE A 157 1.13 -15.41 3.09
C PHE A 157 1.52 -16.44 2.03
N SER A 158 1.15 -16.22 0.77
CA SER A 158 1.50 -17.10 -0.34
C SER A 158 3.01 -17.12 -0.58
N VAL A 159 3.64 -15.95 -0.55
CA VAL A 159 5.11 -15.79 -0.65
C VAL A 159 5.80 -16.49 0.52
N TYR A 160 5.29 -16.31 1.74
CA TYR A 160 5.81 -17.00 2.93
C TYR A 160 5.72 -18.52 2.82
N GLN A 161 4.57 -19.05 2.40
CA GLN A 161 4.38 -20.49 2.20
C GLN A 161 5.27 -21.05 1.09
N PHE A 162 5.48 -20.28 0.02
CA PHE A 162 6.42 -20.62 -1.03
C PHE A 162 7.85 -20.71 -0.47
N HIS A 163 8.36 -19.65 0.17
CA HIS A 163 9.70 -19.62 0.75
C HIS A 163 9.96 -20.66 1.84
N ARG A 164 8.90 -21.17 2.49
CA ARG A 164 9.00 -22.27 3.45
C ARG A 164 9.37 -23.59 2.78
N THR A 165 8.96 -23.80 1.53
CA THR A 165 9.07 -25.09 0.85
C THR A 165 10.12 -25.06 -0.25
N ASP A 166 10.18 -23.95 -0.97
CA ASP A 166 11.02 -23.77 -2.16
C ASP A 166 11.69 -22.39 -2.18
N GLN A 167 12.79 -22.29 -2.93
CA GLN A 167 13.49 -21.03 -3.19
C GLN A 167 13.72 -20.89 -4.69
N LEU A 168 13.56 -19.68 -5.22
CA LEU A 168 13.89 -19.43 -6.62
C LEU A 168 15.43 -19.41 -6.81
N PRO A 169 15.94 -19.85 -7.97
CA PRO A 169 17.38 -19.75 -8.26
C PRO A 169 17.92 -18.32 -8.13
N SER A 170 17.12 -17.32 -8.53
CA SER A 170 17.48 -15.90 -8.39
C SER A 170 17.58 -15.44 -6.92
N ASP A 171 16.83 -16.08 -6.00
CA ASP A 171 16.89 -15.75 -4.58
C ASP A 171 18.21 -16.24 -3.96
N LYS A 172 18.70 -17.41 -4.36
CA LYS A 172 20.01 -17.94 -3.92
C LYS A 172 21.17 -17.06 -4.37
N GLU A 173 21.19 -16.69 -5.65
CA GLU A 173 22.21 -15.76 -6.17
C GLU A 173 22.18 -14.39 -5.47
N ARG A 174 20.96 -13.93 -5.11
CA ARG A 174 20.78 -12.70 -4.34
C ARG A 174 21.28 -12.85 -2.91
N GLU A 175 20.99 -13.95 -2.23
CA GLU A 175 21.47 -14.24 -0.88
C GLU A 175 23.00 -14.33 -0.84
N GLU A 176 23.62 -14.99 -1.80
CA GLU A 176 25.09 -15.08 -1.93
C GLU A 176 25.72 -13.70 -2.17
N ARG A 177 25.10 -12.87 -3.03
CA ARG A 177 25.55 -11.49 -3.27
C ARG A 177 25.42 -10.63 -2.02
N ILE A 178 24.31 -10.76 -1.28
CA ILE A 178 24.10 -10.05 -0.02
C ILE A 178 25.12 -10.49 1.02
N ALA A 179 25.36 -11.80 1.17
CA ALA A 179 26.35 -12.34 2.10
C ALA A 179 27.78 -11.83 1.79
N SER A 180 28.14 -11.78 0.51
CA SER A 180 29.43 -11.24 0.07
C SER A 180 29.54 -9.73 0.35
N ALA A 181 28.46 -8.99 0.11
CA ALA A 181 28.42 -7.54 0.37
C ALA A 181 28.46 -7.22 1.87
N THR A 182 27.76 -7.98 2.71
CA THR A 182 27.77 -7.77 4.17
C THR A 182 29.12 -8.12 4.78
N ALA A 183 29.76 -9.20 4.31
CA ALA A 183 31.13 -9.53 4.70
C ALA A 183 32.10 -8.39 4.34
N PHE A 184 32.02 -7.87 3.11
CA PHE A 184 32.85 -6.74 2.68
C PHE A 184 32.62 -5.47 3.52
N VAL A 185 31.36 -5.12 3.81
CA VAL A 185 31.06 -3.98 4.68
C VAL A 185 31.58 -4.20 6.10
N GLY A 186 31.51 -5.42 6.62
CA GLY A 186 32.10 -5.81 7.90
C GLY A 186 33.62 -5.67 7.92
N ASP A 187 34.30 -6.09 6.85
CA ASP A 187 35.75 -5.97 6.71
C ASP A 187 36.21 -4.51 6.60
N VAL A 188 35.48 -3.68 5.86
CA VAL A 188 35.74 -2.24 5.82
C VAL A 188 35.49 -1.62 7.19
N ALA A 189 34.38 -1.96 7.83
CA ALA A 189 34.06 -1.46 9.16
C ALA A 189 35.13 -1.82 10.18
N THR A 190 35.67 -3.04 10.16
CA THR A 190 36.75 -3.51 11.05
C THR A 190 38.11 -2.86 10.73
N ARG A 191 38.46 -2.73 9.45
CA ARG A 191 39.74 -2.14 9.01
C ARG A 191 39.84 -0.65 9.33
N TYR A 192 38.73 0.07 9.25
CA TYR A 192 38.66 1.49 9.52
C TYR A 192 38.10 1.80 10.92
N GLN A 193 38.10 0.83 11.85
CA GLN A 193 37.72 1.12 13.24
C GLN A 193 38.67 2.15 13.86
N PRO A 194 38.14 3.10 14.64
CA PRO A 194 38.97 4.03 15.38
C PRO A 194 39.82 3.24 16.38
N GLN A 195 41.13 3.17 16.15
CA GLN A 195 42.08 2.54 17.07
C GLN A 195 42.62 3.58 18.04
N ARG A 196 42.41 3.34 19.35
CA ARG A 196 42.99 4.16 20.42
C ARG A 196 44.49 3.88 20.49
N LYS A 197 45.32 4.84 20.06
CA LYS A 197 46.78 4.75 19.99
C LYS A 197 47.47 5.15 21.28
N PHE A 198 46.88 6.10 22.01
CA PHE A 198 47.42 6.59 23.27
C PHE A 198 46.39 6.41 24.39
N ARG A 199 46.88 6.23 25.62
CA ARG A 199 46.03 6.15 26.81
C ARG A 199 46.57 7.12 27.85
N THR A 200 45.73 8.04 28.29
CA THR A 200 46.08 9.02 29.32
C THR A 200 45.91 8.39 30.70
N LYS A 201 46.81 8.70 31.64
CA LYS A 201 46.75 8.26 33.05
C LYS A 201 46.16 9.32 33.98
N VAL A 202 45.86 10.50 33.44
CA VAL A 202 45.38 11.67 34.16
C VAL A 202 43.92 11.84 33.79
N GLU A 203 43.06 11.90 34.80
CA GLU A 203 41.65 12.25 34.66
C GLU A 203 41.54 13.76 34.92
N THR A 204 40.92 14.47 33.98
CA THR A 204 40.64 15.92 34.08
C THR A 204 39.13 16.13 34.16
N ASP A 205 38.69 17.10 34.95
CA ASP A 205 37.26 17.39 35.15
C ASP A 205 36.70 18.34 34.06
N ASP A 206 37.56 19.01 33.30
CA ASP A 206 37.18 19.97 32.26
C ASP A 206 36.81 19.28 30.92
N LEU A 207 35.59 19.55 30.42
CA LEU A 207 35.02 18.88 29.24
C LEU A 207 35.82 19.11 27.95
N ASP A 208 36.33 20.34 27.76
CA ASP A 208 37.13 20.68 26.58
C ASP A 208 38.46 19.93 26.57
N GLU A 209 39.05 19.70 27.75
CA GLU A 209 40.27 18.92 27.90
C GLU A 209 40.01 17.43 27.66
N GLN A 210 38.89 16.90 28.15
CA GLN A 210 38.49 15.50 27.90
C GLN A 210 38.30 15.22 26.40
N ILE A 211 37.65 16.14 25.68
CA ILE A 211 37.45 16.02 24.23
C ILE A 211 38.80 16.06 23.50
N GLN A 212 39.69 16.99 23.87
CA GLN A 212 41.03 17.08 23.29
C GLN A 212 41.85 15.83 23.56
N VAL A 213 41.81 15.30 24.79
CA VAL A 213 42.46 14.06 25.17
C VAL A 213 41.92 12.89 24.34
N ALA A 214 40.60 12.74 24.22
CA ALA A 214 40.00 11.67 23.43
C ALA A 214 40.43 11.75 21.95
N LEU A 215 40.41 12.93 21.33
CA LEU A 215 40.88 13.11 19.95
C LEU A 215 42.37 12.78 19.78
N LEU A 216 43.21 13.22 20.73
CA LEU A 216 44.63 12.89 20.75
C LEU A 216 44.87 11.38 20.93
N GLU A 217 44.04 10.70 21.73
CA GLU A 217 44.12 9.27 21.97
C GLU A 217 43.86 8.44 20.70
N TYR A 218 42.99 8.92 19.81
CA TYR A 218 42.78 8.32 18.49
C TYR A 218 43.75 8.85 17.41
N GLY A 219 44.69 9.71 17.79
CA GLY A 219 45.79 10.20 16.94
C GLY A 219 45.43 11.41 16.07
N ASP A 220 44.31 12.08 16.35
CA ASP A 220 43.95 13.33 15.70
C ASP A 220 44.77 14.48 16.32
N ARG A 221 45.71 15.00 15.53
CA ARG A 221 46.59 16.11 15.93
C ARG A 221 46.10 17.46 15.43
N SER A 222 45.02 17.51 14.64
CA SER A 222 44.55 18.73 13.96
C SER A 222 44.26 19.85 14.95
N VAL A 223 43.65 19.53 16.09
CA VAL A 223 43.29 20.51 17.15
C VAL A 223 44.51 21.16 17.80
N HIS A 224 45.65 20.48 17.86
CA HIS A 224 46.83 20.97 18.59
C HIS A 224 47.65 21.99 17.79
N ILE A 225 47.48 22.03 16.46
CA ILE A 225 48.26 22.89 15.56
C ILE A 225 47.65 24.30 15.53
N ASP A 226 46.33 24.42 15.56
CA ASP A 226 45.62 25.71 15.46
C ASP A 226 45.81 26.62 16.69
N LEU A 227 45.97 26.03 17.89
CA LEU A 227 46.26 26.77 19.12
C LEU A 227 47.66 27.43 19.11
N LYS A 228 48.66 26.82 18.45
CA LYS A 228 50.01 27.41 18.33
C LYS A 228 50.08 28.48 17.25
N VAL A 229 49.33 28.34 16.16
CA VAL A 229 49.25 29.34 15.08
C VAL A 229 48.52 30.60 15.56
N ALA A 230 47.43 30.46 16.33
CA ALA A 230 46.74 31.61 16.93
C ALA A 230 47.60 32.39 17.94
N GLY A 231 48.41 31.69 18.75
CA GLY A 231 49.30 32.32 19.74
C GLY A 231 50.46 33.12 19.13
N GLN A 232 50.99 32.71 17.97
CA GLN A 232 52.07 33.42 17.28
C GLN A 232 51.56 34.64 16.49
N ALA A 233 50.35 34.57 15.92
CA ALA A 233 49.71 35.71 15.27
C ALA A 233 49.35 36.84 16.25
N ALA A 234 49.02 36.51 17.50
CA ALA A 234 48.73 37.50 18.55
C ALA A 234 49.99 38.24 19.06
N LYS A 235 51.15 37.57 19.15
CA LYS A 235 52.42 38.22 19.53
C LYS A 235 52.90 39.21 18.47
N LYS A 236 52.82 38.85 17.17
CA LYS A 236 53.27 39.71 16.06
C LYS A 236 52.49 41.03 15.94
N LYS A 237 51.21 41.07 16.37
CA LYS A 237 50.41 42.31 16.44
C LYS A 237 50.76 43.21 17.64
N LYS A 238 51.37 42.70 18.70
CA LYS A 238 51.74 43.49 19.89
C LYS A 238 53.09 44.18 19.72
N ASP A 239 54.01 43.58 18.99
CA ASP A 239 55.33 44.18 18.69
C ASP A 239 55.26 45.27 17.62
N LEU A 240 54.34 45.16 16.65
CA LEU A 240 54.16 46.18 15.59
C LEU A 240 53.48 47.47 16.10
N LYS A 241 52.76 47.42 17.24
CA LYS A 241 52.16 48.61 17.88
C LYS A 241 53.08 49.33 18.88
N LYS A 242 54.19 48.71 19.32
CA LYS A 242 55.19 49.36 20.19
C LYS A 242 56.30 50.11 19.42
N GLY A 243 56.49 49.81 18.13
CA GLY A 243 57.49 50.47 17.27
C GLY A 243 57.03 51.76 16.59
N ALA A 244 55.74 52.11 16.65
CA ALA A 244 55.17 53.26 15.93
C ALA A 244 55.03 54.55 16.77
N SER A 245 55.51 54.57 18.03
CA SER A 245 55.34 55.71 18.94
C SER A 245 56.64 56.34 19.43
N PHE A 246 57.79 56.11 18.77
CA PHE A 246 59.10 56.58 19.27
C PHE A 246 60.02 57.27 18.24
N SER A 247 59.51 57.90 17.17
CA SER A 247 60.37 58.72 16.29
C SER A 247 59.67 59.93 15.65
N ALA A 248 58.88 60.67 16.43
CA ALA A 248 58.32 61.95 16.02
C ALA A 248 58.73 63.07 16.99
N SER A 249 60.03 63.30 17.18
CA SER A 249 60.56 64.52 17.81
C SER A 249 62.05 64.71 17.53
N GLN A 250 62.44 65.52 16.54
CA GLN A 250 63.55 66.49 16.61
C GLN A 250 63.92 67.06 15.22
N GLN A 251 63.68 68.38 15.08
CA GLN A 251 64.51 69.44 14.45
C GLN A 251 64.95 69.23 12.98
N ALA A 252 64.59 70.07 11.98
CA ALA A 252 64.47 71.54 11.87
C ALA A 252 65.77 72.31 12.15
N VAL A 253 66.66 72.42 11.14
CA VAL A 253 67.57 73.55 10.77
C VAL A 253 68.06 73.21 9.34
N GLY A 254 68.15 74.04 8.29
CA GLY A 254 68.07 75.49 8.09
C GLY A 254 69.20 75.90 7.14
N ALA A 255 68.85 76.58 6.02
CA ALA A 255 69.73 77.36 5.12
C ALA A 255 70.76 76.56 4.27
N MET A 256 71.13 76.90 3.03
CA MET A 256 70.99 78.13 2.23
C MET A 256 71.29 77.76 0.77
#